data_AF-A0A6B2M3N0-F1
#
_entry.id   AF-A0A6B2M3N0-F1
#
_cell.length_a   1.000
_cell.length_b   1.000
_cell.length_c   1.000
_cell.angle_alpha   90.00
_cell.angle_beta   90.00
_cell.angle_gamma   90.00
#
_symmetry.space_group_name_H-M   'P 1'
#
loop_
_entity.id
_entity.type
_entity.pdbx_description
1 polymer ?
#
loop_
_entity_poly.entity_id
_entity_poly.type
_entity_poly.pdbx_seq_one_letter_code
_entity_poly.pdbx_strand_id
1 'polypeptide(L)'
;FFWKYCSTFDSTAEGNIGPVSEALMADLGASQTIYCPAFPENGRAIFMGNLFVGQQPLAESPMKDHPLTPMRDSNLMRLLAPQVRGAVGLVDRLTVAKGADAVRAALDALQSDGVAHVVTDAVAD
;
A
#
# COMPACT_ATOMS: atom_id res chain seq x y z
N PHE A 1 7.13 14.46 6.01
CA PHE A 1 8.04 13.31 6.10
C PHE A 1 7.69 12.33 5.00
N PHE A 2 8.67 11.62 4.44
CA PHE A 2 8.43 10.56 3.46
C PHE A 2 9.24 9.34 3.90
N TRP A 3 8.56 8.21 4.06
CA TRP A 3 9.20 6.97 4.44
C TRP A 3 9.24 6.01 3.26
N LYS A 4 10.45 5.71 2.81
CA LYS A 4 10.70 4.84 1.65
C LYS A 4 10.87 3.39 2.11
N TYR A 5 10.10 2.50 1.49
CA TYR A 5 10.27 1.04 1.55
C TYR A 5 10.32 0.44 0.13
N CYS A 6 10.64 -0.85 -0.01
CA CYS A 6 10.83 -1.48 -1.32
C CYS A 6 9.53 -1.49 -2.15
N SER A 7 9.64 -1.33 -3.48
CA SER A 7 8.49 -1.29 -4.40
C SER A 7 7.79 -2.64 -4.57
N THR A 8 8.37 -3.72 -4.06
CA THR A 8 7.77 -5.06 -3.99
C THR A 8 7.14 -5.36 -2.63
N PHE A 9 7.03 -4.34 -1.77
CA PHE A 9 6.37 -4.40 -0.46
C PHE A 9 6.99 -5.43 0.51
N ASP A 10 8.29 -5.67 0.35
CA ASP A 10 9.11 -6.64 1.07
C ASP A 10 8.92 -6.54 2.59
N SER A 11 8.14 -7.48 3.13
CA SER A 11 7.79 -7.54 4.54
C SER A 11 7.25 -8.94 4.88
N THR A 12 7.13 -9.22 6.17
CA THR A 12 6.35 -10.36 6.68
C THR A 12 5.14 -9.84 7.44
N ALA A 13 4.31 -10.75 7.97
CA ALA A 13 3.22 -10.37 8.87
C ALA A 13 3.70 -9.59 10.11
N GLU A 14 4.97 -9.74 10.50
CA GLU A 14 5.57 -9.04 11.64
C GLU A 14 6.09 -7.65 11.28
N GLY A 15 6.18 -7.31 9.99
CA GLY A 15 6.66 -6.00 9.56
C GLY A 15 7.82 -6.03 8.55
N ASN A 16 8.52 -4.90 8.35
CA ASN A 16 8.50 -3.69 9.19
C ASN A 16 7.66 -2.54 8.61
N ILE A 17 6.90 -2.77 7.53
CA ILE A 17 6.14 -1.70 6.86
C ILE A 17 5.05 -1.12 7.79
N GLY A 18 4.26 -1.98 8.43
CA GLY A 18 3.27 -1.51 9.40
C GLY A 18 3.89 -0.82 10.63
N PRO A 19 4.76 -1.49 11.41
CA PRO A 19 5.24 -0.96 12.69
C PRO A 19 5.95 0.39 12.58
N VAL A 20 6.78 0.58 11.55
CA VAL A 20 7.51 1.84 11.37
C VAL A 20 6.56 2.95 10.90
N SER A 21 5.57 2.66 10.05
CA SER A 21 4.56 3.67 9.71
C SER A 21 3.76 4.15 10.93
N GLU A 22 3.36 3.23 11.83
CA GLU A 22 2.63 3.62 13.04
C GLU A 22 3.49 4.46 14.00
N ALA A 23 4.78 4.10 14.15
CA ALA A 23 5.71 4.89 14.96
C ALA A 23 5.85 6.32 14.42
N LEU A 24 6.03 6.46 13.10
CA LEU A 24 6.08 7.77 12.46
C LEU A 24 4.76 8.54 12.56
N MET A 25 3.62 7.87 12.42
CA MET A 25 2.31 8.49 12.59
C MET A 25 2.12 9.03 14.02
N ALA A 26 2.53 8.25 15.03
CA ALA A 26 2.47 8.67 16.42
C ALA A 26 3.36 9.88 16.71
N ASP A 27 4.62 9.86 16.26
CA ASP A 27 5.58 10.96 16.46
C ASP A 27 5.15 12.25 15.75
N LEU A 28 4.45 12.14 14.62
CA LEU A 28 3.99 13.27 13.82
C LEU A 28 2.57 13.74 14.14
N GLY A 29 1.83 13.01 15.00
CA GLY A 29 0.41 13.26 15.26
C GLY A 29 -0.49 13.04 14.04
N ALA A 30 -0.09 12.19 13.09
CA ALA A 30 -0.87 11.87 11.90
C ALA A 30 -1.89 10.76 12.18
N SER A 31 -3.14 10.97 11.77
CA SER A 31 -4.23 10.00 11.96
C SER A 31 -4.50 9.12 10.73
N GLN A 32 -3.94 9.47 9.56
CA GLN A 32 -4.05 8.69 8.33
C GLN A 32 -2.78 8.82 7.48
N THR A 33 -2.39 7.75 6.78
CA THR A 33 -1.30 7.76 5.80
C THR A 33 -1.61 6.88 4.59
N ILE A 34 -0.95 7.17 3.47
CA ILE A 34 -1.06 6.40 2.23
C ILE A 34 0.14 5.46 2.02
N TYR A 35 -0.09 4.37 1.28
CA TYR A 35 0.90 3.40 0.84
C TYR A 35 0.81 3.22 -0.68
N CYS A 36 1.86 3.61 -1.39
CA CYS A 36 1.93 3.48 -2.85
C CYS A 36 3.31 2.95 -3.26
N PRO A 37 3.54 1.62 -3.22
CA PRO A 37 4.78 1.01 -3.73
C PRO A 37 4.87 0.99 -5.27
N ALA A 38 3.93 1.60 -6.00
CA ALA A 38 3.97 1.66 -7.44
C ALA A 38 5.21 2.40 -7.94
N PHE A 39 5.78 1.89 -9.02
CA PHE A 39 6.86 2.52 -9.76
C PHE A 39 6.73 2.07 -11.23
N PRO A 40 5.82 2.69 -11.99
CA PRO A 40 5.44 2.22 -13.33
C PRO A 40 6.61 2.13 -14.31
N GLU A 41 7.57 3.07 -14.26
CA GLU A 41 8.81 3.01 -15.06
C GLU A 41 9.60 1.71 -14.86
N ASN A 42 9.57 1.17 -13.63
CA ASN A 42 10.17 -0.11 -13.28
C ASN A 42 9.17 -1.27 -13.26
N GLY A 43 8.00 -1.11 -13.90
CA GLY A 43 6.98 -2.14 -14.03
C GLY A 43 6.31 -2.52 -12.72
N ARG A 44 6.21 -1.61 -11.74
CA ARG A 44 5.42 -1.83 -10.52
C ARG A 44 4.12 -1.04 -10.62
N ALA A 45 3.01 -1.76 -10.68
CA ALA A 45 1.68 -1.17 -10.79
C ALA A 45 0.76 -1.75 -9.72
N ILE A 46 -0.19 -0.94 -9.26
CA ILE A 46 -1.22 -1.36 -8.29
C ILE A 46 -2.57 -1.18 -8.96
N PHE A 47 -3.35 -2.26 -9.01
CA PHE A 47 -4.70 -2.26 -9.54
C PHE A 47 -5.64 -3.03 -8.62
N MET A 48 -6.69 -2.36 -8.17
CA MET A 48 -7.65 -2.86 -7.18
C MET A 48 -6.94 -3.36 -5.92
N GLY A 49 -5.93 -2.61 -5.47
CA GLY A 49 -5.09 -2.93 -4.31
C GLY A 49 -4.14 -4.12 -4.50
N ASN A 50 -4.08 -4.72 -5.69
CA ASN A 50 -3.13 -5.80 -5.98
C ASN A 50 -1.88 -5.24 -6.66
N LEU A 51 -0.71 -5.60 -6.13
CA LEU A 51 0.58 -5.24 -6.70
C LEU A 51 0.97 -6.20 -7.82
N PHE A 52 1.40 -5.62 -8.94
CA PHE A 52 1.94 -6.30 -10.10
C PHE A 52 3.43 -6.00 -10.26
N VAL A 53 4.18 -7.01 -10.69
CA VAL A 53 5.59 -6.93 -11.11
C VAL A 53 5.64 -7.31 -12.58
N GLY A 54 5.82 -6.31 -13.45
CA GLY A 54 5.59 -6.45 -14.87
C GLY A 54 4.12 -6.79 -15.14
N GLN A 55 3.88 -7.93 -15.79
CA GLN A 55 2.52 -8.42 -16.12
C GLN A 55 2.00 -9.46 -15.11
N GLN A 56 2.77 -9.78 -14.07
CA GLN A 56 2.42 -10.83 -13.10
C GLN A 56 1.97 -10.22 -11.77
N PRO A 57 0.98 -10.80 -11.09
CA PRO A 57 0.75 -10.52 -9.68
C PRO A 57 2.01 -10.77 -8.85
N LEU A 58 2.23 -10.00 -7.78
CA LEU A 58 3.40 -10.14 -6.90
C LEU A 58 3.65 -11.59 -6.46
N ALA A 59 2.60 -12.31 -6.09
CA ALA A 59 2.64 -13.71 -5.64
C ALA A 59 2.99 -14.73 -6.73
N GLU A 60 2.96 -14.31 -7.99
CA GLU A 60 3.33 -15.14 -9.14
C GLU A 60 4.71 -14.75 -9.71
N SER A 61 5.26 -13.62 -9.26
CA SER A 61 6.60 -13.15 -9.60
C SER A 61 7.70 -13.91 -8.83
N PRO A 62 8.98 -13.70 -9.16
CA PRO A 62 10.09 -14.25 -8.37
C PRO A 62 10.06 -13.88 -6.87
N MET A 63 9.33 -12.83 -6.49
CA MET A 63 9.21 -12.42 -5.08
C MET A 63 8.52 -13.45 -4.20
N LYS A 64 7.74 -14.38 -4.76
CA LYS A 64 7.07 -15.45 -3.99
C LYS A 64 8.05 -16.37 -3.25
N ASP A 65 9.27 -16.50 -3.79
CA ASP A 65 10.36 -17.31 -3.29
C ASP A 65 11.53 -16.45 -2.76
N HIS A 66 11.28 -15.16 -2.48
CA HIS A 66 12.31 -14.26 -1.94
C HIS A 66 12.90 -14.83 -0.63
N PRO A 67 14.23 -14.89 -0.47
CA PRO A 67 14.88 -15.65 0.60
C PRO A 67 14.59 -15.14 2.01
N LEU A 68 14.21 -13.87 2.15
CA LEU A 68 13.96 -13.23 3.46
C LEU A 68 12.49 -12.88 3.70
N THR A 69 11.78 -12.53 2.62
CA THR A 69 10.41 -11.96 2.68
C THR A 69 9.59 -12.53 1.52
N PRO A 70 9.29 -13.84 1.53
CA PRO A 70 8.55 -14.48 0.44
C PRO A 70 7.15 -13.88 0.32
N MET A 71 6.88 -13.24 -0.81
CA MET A 71 5.63 -12.51 -1.06
C MET A 71 4.60 -13.43 -1.71
N ARG A 72 3.77 -14.11 -0.91
CA ARG A 72 2.80 -15.12 -1.37
C ARG A 72 1.36 -14.62 -1.53
N ASP A 73 1.16 -13.32 -1.35
CA ASP A 73 -0.09 -12.62 -1.63
C ASP A 73 0.26 -11.39 -2.47
N SER A 74 -0.67 -10.94 -3.32
CA SER A 74 -0.53 -9.72 -4.12
C SER A 74 -1.38 -8.57 -3.61
N ASN A 75 -2.36 -8.84 -2.75
CA ASN A 75 -3.23 -7.81 -2.21
C ASN A 75 -2.52 -7.05 -1.08
N LEU A 76 -2.23 -5.77 -1.31
CA LEU A 76 -1.48 -4.94 -0.39
C LEU A 76 -2.22 -4.70 0.92
N MET A 77 -3.56 -4.65 0.91
CA MET A 77 -4.33 -4.51 2.14
C MET A 77 -4.17 -5.75 3.03
N ARG A 78 -4.23 -6.96 2.45
CA ARG A 78 -4.00 -8.21 3.19
C ARG A 78 -2.57 -8.38 3.66
N LEU A 79 -1.59 -7.88 2.90
CA LEU A 79 -0.18 -7.87 3.31
C LEU A 79 0.10 -6.88 4.45
N LEU A 80 -0.56 -5.72 4.44
CA LEU A 80 -0.36 -4.66 5.44
C LEU A 80 -1.15 -4.90 6.72
N ALA A 81 -2.39 -5.39 6.63
CA ALA A 81 -3.28 -5.60 7.77
C ALA A 81 -2.65 -6.32 8.98
N PRO A 82 -1.87 -7.41 8.84
CA PRO A 82 -1.24 -8.05 10.00
C PRO A 82 -0.12 -7.21 10.64
N GLN A 83 0.41 -6.21 9.94
CA GLN A 83 1.53 -5.39 10.39
C GLN A 83 1.08 -4.14 11.19
N VAL A 84 -0.22 -3.83 11.22
CA VAL A 84 -0.78 -2.59 11.80
C VAL A 84 -1.94 -2.91 12.76
N ARG A 85 -2.27 -1.96 13.63
CA ARG A 85 -3.41 -2.00 14.56
C ARG A 85 -4.67 -1.36 13.96
N GLY A 86 -4.52 -0.43 13.02
CA GLY A 86 -5.63 0.29 12.37
C GLY A 86 -6.21 -0.45 11.15
N ALA A 87 -7.41 -0.04 10.73
CA ALA A 87 -8.01 -0.57 9.52
C ALA A 87 -7.24 -0.15 8.26
N VAL A 88 -7.17 -1.06 7.29
CA VAL A 88 -6.52 -0.83 5.99
C VAL A 88 -7.58 -0.71 4.90
N GLY A 89 -7.58 0.41 4.18
CA GLY A 89 -8.49 0.71 3.08
C GLY A 89 -7.78 0.86 1.74
N LEU A 90 -8.56 1.21 0.72
CA LEU A 90 -8.12 1.38 -0.66
C LEU A 90 -8.75 2.63 -1.27
N VAL A 91 -7.93 3.44 -1.94
CA VAL A 91 -8.38 4.37 -2.97
C VAL A 91 -8.06 3.73 -4.32
N ASP A 92 -9.10 3.24 -4.98
CA ASP A 92 -8.97 2.43 -6.18
C ASP A 92 -8.66 3.25 -7.44
N ARG A 93 -8.29 2.54 -8.52
CA ARG A 93 -7.94 3.12 -9.80
C ARG A 93 -9.08 3.96 -10.40
N LEU A 94 -10.34 3.63 -10.12
CA LEU A 94 -11.50 4.37 -10.63
C LEU A 94 -11.64 5.72 -9.93
N THR A 95 -11.31 5.79 -8.65
CA THR A 95 -11.28 7.02 -7.86
C THR A 95 -10.09 7.88 -8.25
N VAL A 96 -8.90 7.29 -8.35
CA VAL A 96 -7.69 7.98 -8.82
C VAL A 96 -7.90 8.58 -10.23
N ALA A 97 -8.63 7.88 -11.11
CA ALA A 97 -8.97 8.38 -12.45
C ALA A 97 -9.70 9.73 -12.47
N LYS A 98 -10.45 10.02 -11.40
CA LYS A 98 -11.29 11.22 -11.29
C LYS A 98 -10.51 12.44 -10.80
N GLY A 99 -9.22 12.27 -10.48
CA GLY A 99 -8.32 13.36 -10.09
C GLY A 99 -8.22 13.59 -8.59
N ALA A 100 -7.39 14.57 -8.22
CA ALA A 100 -6.97 14.82 -6.85
C ALA A 100 -8.12 15.12 -5.88
N ASP A 101 -9.15 15.83 -6.32
CA ASP A 101 -10.30 16.16 -5.47
C ASP A 101 -11.11 14.91 -5.10
N ALA A 102 -11.28 13.98 -6.03
CA ALA A 102 -11.95 12.71 -5.77
C ALA A 102 -11.11 11.83 -4.83
N VAL A 103 -9.79 11.84 -4.98
CA VAL A 103 -8.87 11.14 -4.06
C VAL A 103 -8.96 11.74 -2.66
N ARG A 104 -8.96 13.07 -2.53
CA ARG A 104 -9.10 13.74 -1.23
C ARG A 104 -10.43 13.41 -0.56
N ALA A 105 -11.54 13.48 -1.29
CA ALA A 105 -12.86 13.13 -0.77
C ALA A 105 -12.92 11.66 -0.32
N ALA A 106 -12.27 10.74 -1.04
CA ALA A 106 -12.20 9.34 -0.64
C ALA A 106 -11.35 9.12 0.62
N LEU A 107 -10.22 9.83 0.76
CA LEU A 107 -9.40 9.79 1.96
C LEU A 107 -10.15 10.33 3.18
N ASP A 108 -10.89 11.44 3.04
CA ASP A 108 -11.71 12.03 4.10
C ASP A 108 -12.84 11.08 4.54
N ALA A 109 -13.49 10.40 3.58
CA ALA A 109 -14.50 9.39 3.87
C ALA A 109 -13.90 8.19 4.63
N LEU A 110 -12.79 7.65 4.15
CA LEU A 110 -12.06 6.57 4.82
C LEU A 110 -11.62 6.97 6.23
N GLN A 111 -11.16 8.21 6.41
CA GLN A 111 -10.78 8.72 7.72
C GLN A 111 -11.98 8.79 8.68
N SER A 112 -13.14 9.23 8.17
CA SER A 112 -14.39 9.29 8.94
C SER A 112 -14.88 7.90 9.35
N ASP A 113 -14.59 6.88 8.53
CA ASP A 113 -14.87 5.47 8.83
C ASP A 113 -13.80 4.80 9.72
N GLY A 114 -12.81 5.56 10.21
CA GLY A 114 -11.76 5.06 11.10
C GLY A 114 -10.62 4.31 10.40
N VAL A 115 -10.47 4.47 9.08
CA VAL A 115 -9.37 3.86 8.30
C VAL A 115 -8.13 4.77 8.36
N ALA A 116 -7.08 4.25 9.00
CA ALA A 116 -5.82 4.95 9.20
C ALA A 116 -4.77 4.64 8.12
N HIS A 117 -4.86 3.48 7.47
CA HIS A 117 -3.87 3.01 6.51
C HIS A 117 -4.51 2.82 5.14
N VAL A 118 -4.03 3.54 4.12
CA VAL A 118 -4.71 3.55 2.82
C VAL A 118 -3.76 3.15 1.70
N VAL A 119 -4.04 2.03 1.02
CA VAL A 119 -3.37 1.71 -0.25
C VAL A 119 -3.96 2.60 -1.34
N THR A 120 -3.14 3.15 -2.21
CA THR A 120 -3.62 3.91 -3.37
C THR A 120 -3.16 3.25 -4.67
N ASP A 121 -4.10 3.01 -5.57
CA ASP A 121 -3.78 2.45 -6.89
C ASP A 121 -2.96 3.41 -7.74
N ALA A 122 -2.05 2.87 -8.55
CA ALA A 122 -1.31 3.60 -9.57
C ALA A 122 -0.86 2.62 -10.65
N VAL A 123 -1.28 2.86 -11.89
CA VAL A 123 -0.97 2.03 -13.06
C VAL A 123 -0.13 2.75 -14.12
N ALA A 124 0.06 4.06 -13.92
CA ALA A 124 0.83 4.99 -14.75
C ALA A 124 1.25 6.18 -13.86
N ASP A 125 2.17 6.99 -14.36
CA ASP A 125 2.70 8.18 -13.67
C ASP A 125 1.70 9.34 -13.57
#